data_AF-C6BVZ7-F1
#
_entry.id   AF-C6BVZ7-F1
#
_cell.length_a   1.000
_cell.length_b   1.000
_cell.length_c   1.000
_cell.angle_alpha   90.00
_cell.angle_beta   90.00
_cell.angle_gamma   90.00
#
_symmetry.space_group_name_H-M   'P 1'
#
loop_
_entity.id
_entity.type
_entity.pdbx_description
1 polymer ?
#
loop_
_entity_poly.entity_id
_entity_poly.type
_entity_poly.pdbx_seq_one_letter_code
_entity_poly.pdbx_strand_id
1 'polypeptide(L)'
;MNIEIAISFAIGGVIGGFGGWFGKLLIAMAKVKFKSSEDSKNEKLKADLEYKTYLKQEEYVAAKVFNKIFYKIKPSVNFPDMDHYEACNDIAYRFERIEIILNDFLSEHSVILEPKIRNEIQDAAIIASYGKLEITSPDISDYANSEASKMYGILCGVKKVFEDLAEKQKNIN
;
A
#
# COMPACT_ATOMS: atom_id res chain seq x y z
N MET A 1 -7.03 26.43 32.57
CA MET A 1 -7.48 25.03 32.65
C MET A 1 -6.87 24.32 31.45
N ASN A 2 -6.11 23.26 31.72
CA ASN A 2 -4.92 22.87 30.95
C ASN A 2 -5.25 22.06 29.69
N ILE A 3 -4.52 22.32 28.60
CA ILE A 3 -4.59 21.65 27.28
C ILE A 3 -3.80 20.31 27.30
N GLU A 4 -3.53 19.73 28.46
CA GLU A 4 -2.71 18.51 28.58
C GLU A 4 -3.46 17.18 28.37
N ILE A 5 -4.73 17.18 27.94
CA ILE A 5 -5.49 15.93 27.82
C ILE A 5 -6.19 15.84 26.47
N ALA A 6 -5.45 15.33 25.46
CA ALA A 6 -6.01 14.50 24.38
C ALA A 6 -4.91 13.91 23.45
N ILE A 7 -3.66 13.79 23.92
CA ILE A 7 -2.62 13.02 23.24
C ILE A 7 -2.14 11.92 24.21
N SER A 8 -3.07 11.18 24.79
CA SER A 8 -2.75 9.83 25.29
C SER A 8 -2.69 8.92 24.09
N PHE A 9 -1.53 8.94 23.42
CA PHE A 9 -1.10 7.80 22.64
C PHE A 9 -1.10 6.59 23.57
N ALA A 10 -1.61 5.48 23.05
CA ALA A 10 -1.37 4.15 23.56
C ALA A 10 0.15 3.92 23.70
N ILE A 11 0.69 4.29 24.87
CA ILE A 11 2.00 3.87 25.34
C ILE A 11 1.79 2.47 25.90
N GLY A 12 1.73 1.51 24.99
CA GLY A 12 1.39 0.13 25.32
C GLY A 12 1.76 -0.82 24.19
N GLY A 13 3.03 -0.76 23.76
CA GLY A 13 3.64 -1.77 22.89
C GLY A 13 3.47 -1.52 21.39
N VAL A 14 4.53 -0.95 20.77
CA VAL A 14 5.18 -1.40 19.52
C VAL A 14 6.42 -0.50 19.38
N ILE A 15 7.52 -0.92 20.01
CA ILE A 15 8.84 -0.33 19.81
C ILE A 15 9.43 -0.99 18.56
N GLY A 16 9.40 -0.27 17.44
CA GLY A 16 10.01 -0.72 16.20
C GLY A 16 9.39 -0.06 14.96
N GLY A 17 9.72 1.20 14.69
CA GLY A 17 9.54 1.83 13.37
C GLY A 17 8.25 2.62 13.08
N PHE A 18 7.15 2.45 13.83
CA PHE A 18 5.83 2.96 13.42
C PHE A 18 5.45 4.41 13.81
N GLY A 19 6.15 5.06 14.74
CA GLY A 19 5.65 6.32 15.35
C GLY A 19 5.92 7.63 14.60
N GLY A 20 6.95 7.71 13.74
CA GLY A 20 7.46 9.00 13.28
C GLY A 20 6.59 9.72 12.23
N TRP A 21 6.07 8.96 11.27
CA TRP A 21 5.37 9.52 10.11
C TRP A 21 3.87 9.72 10.33
N PHE A 22 3.20 8.81 11.06
CA PHE A 22 1.82 8.99 11.54
C PHE A 22 1.70 10.24 12.41
N GLY A 23 2.68 10.50 13.28
CA GLY A 23 2.75 11.74 14.06
C GLY A 23 2.83 12.99 13.18
N LYS A 24 3.69 13.00 12.16
CA LYS A 24 3.79 14.11 11.20
C LYS A 24 2.50 14.33 10.41
N LEU A 25 1.85 13.24 9.98
CA LEU A 25 0.56 13.30 9.28
C LEU A 25 -0.54 13.90 10.16
N LEU A 26 -0.65 13.45 11.42
CA LEU A 26 -1.61 13.97 12.38
C LEU A 26 -1.35 15.46 12.70
N ILE A 27 -0.09 15.86 12.85
CA ILE A 27 0.30 17.26 13.04
C ILE A 27 -0.07 18.10 11.81
N ALA A 28 0.14 17.59 10.60
CA ALA A 28 -0.21 18.30 9.37
C ALA A 28 -1.73 18.46 9.23
N MET A 29 -2.51 17.40 9.50
CA MET A 29 -3.98 17.49 9.54
C MET A 29 -4.48 18.46 10.61
N ALA A 30 -3.88 18.44 11.80
CA ALA A 30 -4.21 19.35 12.88
C ALA A 30 -3.90 20.80 12.49
N LYS A 31 -2.77 21.08 11.85
CA LYS A 31 -2.45 22.42 11.33
C LYS A 31 -3.49 22.94 10.34
N VAL A 32 -3.97 22.09 9.43
CA VAL A 32 -5.03 22.47 8.47
C VAL A 32 -6.35 22.75 9.19
N LYS A 33 -6.73 21.91 10.17
CA LYS A 33 -7.98 22.08 10.93
C LYS A 33 -7.95 23.27 11.90
N PHE A 34 -6.86 23.49 12.63
CA PHE A 34 -6.77 24.61 13.60
C PHE A 34 -6.53 25.96 12.91
N LYS A 35 -5.78 26.02 11.81
CA LYS A 35 -5.69 27.26 11.00
C LYS A 35 -6.96 27.55 10.20
N SER A 36 -7.94 26.64 10.19
CA SER A 36 -9.23 26.90 9.56
C SER A 36 -10.07 27.91 10.35
N SER A 37 -9.82 28.09 11.65
CA SER A 37 -10.67 28.91 12.53
C SER A 37 -10.29 30.38 12.62
N GLU A 38 -9.08 30.83 12.24
CA GLU A 38 -8.66 32.22 12.58
C GLU A 38 -7.94 33.10 11.52
N ASP A 39 -7.52 32.64 10.32
CA ASP A 39 -6.72 33.52 9.42
C ASP A 39 -7.10 33.58 7.92
N SER A 40 -6.55 34.62 7.25
CA SER A 40 -6.80 35.06 5.88
C SER A 40 -6.77 33.94 4.82
N LYS A 41 -7.58 34.07 3.76
CA LYS A 41 -7.71 33.07 2.67
C LYS A 41 -6.36 32.61 2.09
N ASN A 42 -5.34 33.49 2.06
CA ASN A 42 -4.01 33.17 1.54
C ASN A 42 -3.24 32.17 2.42
N GLU A 43 -3.36 32.25 3.74
CA GLU A 43 -2.67 31.33 4.64
C GLU A 43 -3.29 29.94 4.67
N LYS A 44 -4.62 29.87 4.54
CA LYS A 44 -5.35 28.60 4.37
C LYS A 44 -4.92 27.88 3.10
N LEU A 45 -4.81 28.62 2.00
CA LEU A 45 -4.37 28.07 0.72
C LEU A 45 -2.93 27.53 0.82
N LYS A 46 -2.05 28.25 1.51
CA LYS A 46 -0.66 27.82 1.73
C LYS A 46 -0.58 26.54 2.57
N ALA A 47 -1.33 26.46 3.67
CA ALA A 47 -1.34 25.27 4.52
C ALA A 47 -1.93 24.04 3.81
N ASP A 48 -2.98 24.22 3.00
CA ASP A 48 -3.56 23.15 2.18
C ASP A 48 -2.59 22.67 1.10
N LEU A 49 -1.86 23.58 0.45
CA LEU A 49 -0.81 23.24 -0.52
C LEU A 49 0.35 22.48 0.11
N GLU A 50 0.81 22.89 1.30
CA GLU A 50 1.86 22.20 2.04
C GLU A 50 1.40 20.78 2.42
N TYR A 51 0.17 20.63 2.90
CA TYR A 51 -0.41 19.33 3.24
C TYR A 51 -0.53 18.41 2.02
N LYS A 52 -1.05 18.92 0.89
CA LYS A 52 -1.15 18.17 -0.37
C LYS A 52 0.22 17.75 -0.89
N THR A 53 1.22 18.63 -0.77
CA THR A 53 2.60 18.32 -1.16
C THR A 53 3.17 17.20 -0.30
N TYR A 54 2.96 17.25 1.02
CA TYR A 54 3.38 16.19 1.93
C TYR A 54 2.71 14.85 1.59
N LEU A 55 1.39 14.83 1.39
CA LEU A 55 0.68 13.60 1.00
C LEU A 55 1.23 13.00 -0.29
N LYS A 56 1.51 13.82 -1.31
CA LYS A 56 2.11 13.35 -2.57
C LYS A 56 3.51 12.75 -2.38
N GLN A 57 4.30 13.29 -1.45
CA GLN A 57 5.61 12.74 -1.13
C GLN A 57 5.48 11.36 -0.48
N GLU A 58 4.57 11.23 0.48
CA GLU A 58 4.32 9.97 1.18
C GLU A 58 3.70 8.91 0.23
N GLU A 59 2.79 9.31 -0.65
CA GLU A 59 2.24 8.45 -1.71
C GLU A 59 3.35 7.93 -2.65
N TYR A 60 4.31 8.77 -2.99
CA TYR A 60 5.47 8.36 -3.78
C TYR A 60 6.40 7.40 -3.03
N VAL A 61 6.56 7.56 -1.71
CA VAL A 61 7.26 6.59 -0.87
C VAL A 61 6.53 5.25 -0.88
N ALA A 62 5.21 5.24 -0.71
CA ALA A 62 4.40 4.03 -0.80
C ALA A 62 4.52 3.36 -2.17
N ALA A 63 4.49 4.13 -3.26
CA ALA A 63 4.69 3.63 -4.62
C ALA A 63 6.05 2.91 -4.79
N LYS A 64 7.12 3.46 -4.21
CA LYS A 64 8.46 2.82 -4.20
C LYS A 64 8.47 1.52 -3.41
N VAL A 65 7.84 1.51 -2.23
CA VAL A 65 7.74 0.30 -1.39
C VAL A 65 6.92 -0.77 -2.12
N PHE A 66 5.77 -0.40 -2.69
CA PHE A 66 4.94 -1.31 -3.47
C PHE A 66 5.70 -1.90 -4.66
N ASN A 67 6.46 -1.09 -5.42
CA ASN A 67 7.26 -1.61 -6.53
C ASN A 67 8.26 -2.69 -6.07
N LYS A 68 8.91 -2.52 -4.91
CA LYS A 68 9.78 -3.55 -4.34
C LYS A 68 9.02 -4.82 -4.00
N ILE A 69 7.81 -4.69 -3.46
CA ILE A 69 6.92 -5.82 -3.15
C ILE A 69 6.50 -6.53 -4.44
N PHE A 70 6.08 -5.77 -5.46
CA PHE A 70 5.66 -6.32 -6.75
C PHE A 70 6.74 -7.20 -7.37
N TYR A 71 8.00 -6.77 -7.37
CA TYR A 71 9.11 -7.59 -7.89
C TYR A 71 9.36 -8.87 -7.08
N LYS A 72 9.00 -8.91 -5.80
CA LYS A 72 9.05 -10.14 -4.99
C LYS A 72 7.89 -11.08 -5.32
N ILE A 73 6.73 -10.54 -5.69
CA ILE A 73 5.52 -11.32 -6.01
C ILE A 73 5.57 -11.86 -7.43
N LYS A 74 6.16 -11.10 -8.38
CA LYS A 74 6.31 -11.47 -9.79
C LYS A 74 6.71 -12.95 -9.94
N PRO A 75 6.10 -13.70 -10.88
CA PRO A 75 6.49 -15.08 -11.13
C PRO A 75 7.94 -15.15 -11.60
N SER A 76 8.67 -16.14 -11.11
CA SER A 76 10.05 -16.41 -11.54
C SER A 76 10.04 -17.32 -12.76
N VAL A 77 10.71 -16.91 -13.84
CA VAL A 77 10.89 -17.78 -15.02
C VAL A 77 11.96 -18.81 -14.66
N ASN A 78 11.52 -20.03 -14.33
CA ASN A 78 12.42 -21.10 -13.90
C ASN A 78 12.94 -21.94 -15.07
N PHE A 79 12.27 -21.93 -16.22
CA PHE A 79 12.67 -22.65 -17.43
C PHE A 79 12.14 -21.97 -18.71
N PRO A 80 12.77 -22.19 -19.87
CA PRO A 80 12.47 -21.44 -21.10
C PRO A 80 11.04 -21.60 -21.63
N ASP A 81 10.46 -22.78 -21.44
CA ASP A 81 9.13 -23.13 -21.95
C ASP A 81 8.02 -22.94 -20.91
N MET A 82 8.30 -22.16 -19.85
CA MET A 82 7.33 -21.90 -18.79
C MET A 82 6.12 -21.15 -19.33
N ASP A 83 4.94 -21.76 -19.21
CA ASP A 83 3.71 -21.12 -19.63
C ASP A 83 3.08 -20.25 -18.53
N HIS A 84 2.03 -19.53 -18.88
CA HIS A 84 1.33 -18.66 -17.93
C HIS A 84 0.71 -19.43 -16.76
N TYR A 85 0.27 -20.67 -17.00
CA TYR A 85 -0.32 -21.52 -15.97
C TYR A 85 0.75 -21.93 -14.95
N GLU A 86 1.92 -22.38 -15.39
CA GLU A 86 3.04 -22.72 -14.53
C GLU A 86 3.59 -21.51 -13.76
N ALA A 87 3.62 -20.33 -14.39
CA ALA A 87 3.94 -19.08 -13.70
C ALA A 87 2.92 -18.75 -12.59
N CYS A 88 1.63 -18.98 -12.83
CA CYS A 88 0.59 -18.81 -11.81
C CYS A 88 0.71 -19.83 -10.67
N ASN A 89 1.20 -21.05 -10.96
CA ASN A 89 1.48 -22.04 -9.93
C ASN A 89 2.58 -21.57 -8.97
N ASP A 90 3.67 -20.96 -9.48
CA ASP A 90 4.72 -20.36 -8.65
C ASP A 90 4.19 -19.25 -7.71
N ILE A 91 3.21 -18.49 -8.18
CA ILE A 91 2.53 -17.47 -7.36
C ILE A 91 1.62 -18.13 -6.32
N ALA A 92 0.82 -19.11 -6.73
CA ALA A 92 -0.11 -19.80 -5.85
C ALA A 92 0.61 -20.46 -4.67
N TYR A 93 1.75 -21.14 -4.89
CA TYR A 93 2.59 -21.69 -3.83
C TYR A 93 3.03 -20.67 -2.77
N ARG A 94 3.01 -19.38 -3.12
CA ARG A 94 3.47 -18.29 -2.25
C ARG A 94 2.31 -17.47 -1.67
N PHE A 95 1.05 -17.90 -1.82
CA PHE A 95 -0.11 -17.12 -1.37
C PHE A 95 -0.02 -16.66 0.08
N GLU A 96 0.33 -17.54 1.02
CA GLU A 96 0.48 -17.17 2.43
C GLU A 96 1.49 -16.02 2.61
N ARG A 97 2.65 -16.12 1.95
CA ARG A 97 3.67 -15.08 2.02
C ARG A 97 3.23 -13.78 1.35
N ILE A 98 2.51 -13.87 0.24
CA ILE A 98 2.00 -12.73 -0.51
C ILE A 98 0.96 -11.98 0.33
N GLU A 99 0.01 -12.69 0.93
CA GLU A 99 -0.99 -12.12 1.86
C GLU A 99 -0.32 -11.33 2.97
N ILE A 100 0.67 -11.91 3.66
CA ILE A 100 1.41 -11.23 4.74
C ILE A 100 2.04 -9.93 4.23
N ILE A 101 2.76 -9.98 3.11
CA ILE A 101 3.45 -8.81 2.55
C ILE A 101 2.46 -7.71 2.14
N LEU A 102 1.31 -8.07 1.57
CA LEU A 102 0.28 -7.10 1.18
C LEU A 102 -0.41 -6.49 2.40
N ASN A 103 -0.70 -7.29 3.43
CA ASN A 103 -1.26 -6.80 4.69
C ASN A 103 -0.29 -5.89 5.44
N ASP A 104 1.00 -6.22 5.48
CA ASP A 104 2.04 -5.36 6.04
C ASP A 104 2.08 -4.02 5.31
N PHE A 105 2.09 -4.04 3.97
CA PHE A 105 2.03 -2.82 3.17
C PHE A 105 0.79 -1.97 3.45
N LEU A 106 -0.40 -2.58 3.59
CA LEU A 106 -1.63 -1.87 3.91
C LEU A 106 -1.62 -1.31 5.33
N SER A 107 -1.07 -2.05 6.29
CA SER A 107 -0.96 -1.61 7.69
C SER A 107 -0.11 -0.34 7.80
N GLU A 108 0.91 -0.23 6.96
CA GLU A 108 1.74 0.95 6.84
C GLU A 108 1.01 2.01 6.01
N HIS A 109 0.73 1.76 4.73
CA HIS A 109 0.41 2.83 3.78
C HIS A 109 -1.09 3.12 3.55
N SER A 110 -2.03 2.37 4.13
CA SER A 110 -3.47 2.50 3.79
C SER A 110 -4.06 3.90 3.88
N VAL A 111 -3.61 4.73 4.83
CA VAL A 111 -4.17 6.07 5.08
C VAL A 111 -3.81 7.08 3.99
N ILE A 112 -2.65 6.92 3.36
CA ILE A 112 -2.15 7.83 2.32
C ILE A 112 -2.56 7.42 0.92
N LEU A 113 -3.05 6.18 0.74
CA LEU A 113 -3.45 5.65 -0.56
C LEU A 113 -4.84 6.14 -0.95
N GLU A 114 -5.01 6.38 -2.26
CA GLU A 114 -6.33 6.56 -2.84
C GLU A 114 -7.21 5.35 -2.53
N PRO A 115 -8.50 5.53 -2.17
CA PRO A 115 -9.40 4.43 -1.83
C PRO A 115 -9.44 3.31 -2.86
N LYS A 116 -9.37 3.64 -4.14
CA LYS A 116 -9.36 2.66 -5.21
C LYS A 116 -8.13 1.74 -5.14
N ILE A 117 -6.92 2.32 -5.03
CA ILE A 117 -5.66 1.57 -4.95
C ILE A 117 -5.65 0.70 -3.67
N ARG A 118 -6.07 1.29 -2.55
CA ARG A 118 -6.15 0.55 -1.27
C ARG A 118 -7.06 -0.67 -1.39
N ASN A 119 -8.24 -0.51 -1.99
CA ASN A 119 -9.19 -1.60 -2.16
C ASN A 119 -8.65 -2.66 -3.12
N GLU A 120 -8.00 -2.28 -4.23
CA GLU A 120 -7.38 -3.24 -5.16
C GLU A 120 -6.29 -4.09 -4.47
N ILE A 121 -5.45 -3.48 -3.64
CA ILE A 121 -4.43 -4.21 -2.86
C ILE A 121 -5.09 -5.11 -1.80
N GLN A 122 -6.15 -4.63 -1.16
CA GLN A 122 -6.92 -5.42 -0.19
C GLN A 122 -7.59 -6.62 -0.84
N ASP A 123 -8.20 -6.44 -2.02
CA ASP A 123 -8.81 -7.52 -2.79
C ASP A 123 -7.75 -8.56 -3.18
N ALA A 124 -6.56 -8.14 -3.60
CA ALA A 124 -5.44 -9.04 -3.87
C ALA A 124 -5.01 -9.83 -2.62
N ALA A 125 -4.95 -9.20 -1.45
CA ALA A 125 -4.63 -9.87 -0.19
C ALA A 125 -5.71 -10.89 0.22
N ILE A 126 -6.99 -10.54 -0.01
CA ILE A 126 -8.12 -11.45 0.23
C ILE A 126 -8.05 -12.66 -0.70
N ILE A 127 -7.76 -12.45 -1.99
CA ILE A 127 -7.58 -13.55 -2.95
C ILE A 127 -6.48 -14.49 -2.49
N ALA A 128 -5.32 -13.97 -2.06
CA ALA A 128 -4.24 -14.79 -1.52
C ALA A 128 -4.68 -15.56 -0.25
N SER A 129 -5.42 -14.91 0.64
CA SER A 129 -5.92 -15.50 1.88
C SER A 129 -6.89 -16.66 1.65
N TYR A 130 -7.74 -16.60 0.62
CA TYR A 130 -8.62 -17.71 0.28
C TYR A 130 -7.89 -18.76 -0.56
N GLY A 131 -7.09 -18.33 -1.54
CA GLY A 131 -6.35 -19.21 -2.44
C GLY A 131 -5.39 -20.15 -1.71
N LYS A 132 -4.77 -19.72 -0.60
CA LYS A 132 -3.87 -20.60 0.19
C LYS A 132 -4.57 -21.82 0.78
N LEU A 133 -5.90 -21.76 0.99
CA LEU A 133 -6.69 -22.88 1.52
C LEU A 133 -6.87 -24.00 0.49
N GLU A 134 -6.66 -23.69 -0.78
CA GLU A 134 -6.89 -24.57 -1.94
C GLU A 134 -5.58 -25.19 -2.44
N ILE A 135 -4.48 -25.01 -1.69
CA ILE A 135 -3.17 -25.62 -1.96
C ILE A 135 -3.08 -26.92 -1.17
N THR A 136 -3.28 -28.04 -1.85
CA THR A 136 -3.05 -29.38 -1.31
C THR A 136 -1.73 -29.90 -1.85
N SER A 137 -0.62 -29.64 -1.15
CA SER A 137 0.70 -30.10 -1.61
C SER A 137 0.69 -31.61 -1.94
N PRO A 138 1.19 -32.04 -3.11
CA PRO A 138 1.98 -31.28 -4.10
C PRO A 138 1.17 -30.66 -5.26
N ASP A 139 -0.16 -30.77 -5.27
CA ASP A 139 -0.98 -30.34 -6.41
C ASP A 139 -1.60 -28.96 -6.15
N ILE A 140 -1.51 -28.08 -7.16
CA ILE A 140 -2.24 -26.81 -7.18
C ILE A 140 -3.52 -27.02 -7.96
N SER A 141 -4.65 -26.70 -7.34
CA SER A 141 -5.95 -26.75 -8.01
C SER A 141 -6.05 -25.69 -9.11
N ASP A 142 -6.83 -25.98 -10.15
CA ASP A 142 -7.15 -25.00 -11.20
C ASP A 142 -7.76 -23.72 -10.62
N TYR A 143 -8.47 -23.83 -9.50
CA TYR A 143 -8.99 -22.70 -8.76
C TYR A 143 -7.86 -21.83 -8.20
N ALA A 144 -6.92 -22.40 -7.45
CA ALA A 144 -5.78 -21.66 -6.89
C ALA A 144 -4.92 -21.02 -7.99
N ASN A 145 -4.73 -21.70 -9.12
CA ASN A 145 -4.07 -21.12 -10.30
C ASN A 145 -4.81 -19.90 -10.86
N SER A 146 -6.13 -20.04 -11.06
CA SER A 146 -6.99 -18.96 -11.55
C SER A 146 -6.98 -17.74 -10.62
N GLU A 147 -7.06 -17.97 -9.31
CA GLU A 147 -6.95 -16.93 -8.30
C GLU A 147 -5.57 -16.25 -8.32
N ALA A 148 -4.49 -16.99 -8.54
CA ALA A 148 -3.15 -16.43 -8.67
C ALA A 148 -3.04 -15.51 -9.89
N SER A 149 -3.62 -15.93 -11.02
CA SER A 149 -3.72 -15.12 -12.24
C SER A 149 -4.51 -13.82 -12.00
N LYS A 150 -5.68 -13.91 -11.35
CA LYS A 150 -6.51 -12.74 -11.01
C LYS A 150 -5.78 -11.76 -10.09
N MET A 151 -5.22 -12.26 -8.99
CA MET A 151 -4.46 -11.47 -8.03
C MET A 151 -3.29 -10.76 -8.72
N TYR A 152 -2.51 -11.49 -9.51
CA TYR A 152 -1.37 -10.91 -10.22
C TYR A 152 -1.81 -9.83 -11.23
N GLY A 153 -2.94 -10.04 -11.92
CA GLY A 153 -3.56 -9.05 -12.79
C GLY A 153 -3.91 -7.75 -12.06
N ILE A 154 -4.53 -7.84 -10.89
CA ILE A 154 -4.85 -6.68 -10.03
C ILE A 154 -3.57 -5.93 -9.65
N LEU A 155 -2.55 -6.65 -9.18
CA LEU A 155 -1.27 -6.04 -8.77
C LEU A 155 -0.53 -5.39 -9.94
N CYS A 156 -0.65 -5.92 -11.16
CA CYS A 156 -0.13 -5.26 -12.37
C CYS A 156 -0.86 -3.93 -12.65
N GLY A 157 -2.17 -3.89 -12.45
CA GLY A 157 -2.97 -2.67 -12.55
C GLY A 157 -2.51 -1.61 -11.55
N VAL A 158 -2.37 -1.99 -10.27
CA VAL A 158 -1.87 -1.10 -9.21
C VAL A 158 -0.46 -0.59 -9.54
N LYS A 159 0.44 -1.48 -9.99
CA LYS A 159 1.80 -1.10 -10.39
C LYS A 159 1.79 -0.01 -11.47
N LYS A 160 0.94 -0.16 -12.50
CA LYS A 160 0.84 0.83 -13.57
C LYS A 160 0.41 2.20 -13.04
N VAL A 161 -0.55 2.25 -12.13
CA VAL A 161 -0.97 3.51 -11.49
C VAL A 161 0.20 4.16 -10.74
N PHE A 162 0.98 3.39 -9.99
CA PHE A 162 2.16 3.90 -9.29
C PHE A 162 3.29 4.35 -10.23
N GLU A 163 3.47 3.72 -11.38
CA GLU A 163 4.42 4.16 -12.40
C GLU A 163 4.00 5.49 -13.02
N ASP A 164 2.72 5.64 -13.37
CA ASP A 164 2.16 6.89 -13.89
C ASP A 164 2.30 8.05 -12.88
N LEU A 165 2.17 7.76 -11.58
CA LEU A 165 2.41 8.72 -10.50
C LEU A 165 3.89 9.14 -10.44
N ALA A 166 4.81 8.19 -10.60
CA ALA A 166 6.24 8.47 -10.59
C ALA A 166 6.69 9.30 -11.80
N GLU A 167 6.12 9.06 -12.98
CA GLU A 167 6.40 9.86 -14.18
C GLU A 167 5.91 11.31 -14.04
N LYS A 168 4.71 11.51 -13.46
CA LYS A 168 4.19 12.85 -13.19
C LYS A 168 5.09 13.64 -12.26
N GLN A 169 5.70 13.01 -11.25
CA GLN A 169 6.64 13.71 -10.37
C GLN A 169 7.97 14.08 -11.05
N LYS A 170 8.45 13.29 -12.02
CA LYS A 170 9.66 13.63 -12.78
C LYS A 170 9.46 14.86 -13.67
N ASN A 171 8.25 15.09 -14.18
CA ASN A 171 7.95 16.21 -15.07
C ASN A 171 7.62 17.52 -14.32
N ILE A 172 7.59 17.50 -12.98
CA ILE A 172 7.32 18.67 -12.13
C ILE A 172 8.63 19.25 -11.55
N ASN A 173 9.74 18.49 -11.59
CA ASN A 173 11.09 18.94 -11.24
C ASN A 173 11.86 19.34 -12.50
#